data_AF-A0A9X3XAC3-F1
#
_entry.id   AF-A0A9X3XAC3-F1
#
_cell.length_a   1.000
_cell.length_b   1.000
_cell.length_c   1.000
_cell.angle_alpha   90.00
_cell.angle_beta   90.00
_cell.angle_gamma   90.00
#
_symmetry.space_group_name_H-M   'P 1'
#
loop_
_entity.id
_entity.type
_entity.pdbx_description
1 polymer ?
#
loop_
_entity_poly.entity_id
_entity_poly.type
_entity_poly.pdbx_seq_one_letter_code
_entity_poly.pdbx_strand_id
1 'polypeptide(L)' 'MSRAIDAFAVLLLFAAATAFGFGVHALGQRDDFKAVYLLVIGGLSLRASTELLRPRGGG' A
#
# COMPACT_ATOMS: atom_id res chain seq x y z
N MET A 1 -18.61 9.70 -8.53
CA MET A 1 -17.33 8.98 -8.79
C MET A 1 -16.25 9.29 -7.77
N SER A 2 -16.04 10.54 -7.34
CA SER A 2 -14.97 10.90 -6.38
C SER A 2 -14.98 10.11 -5.06
N ARG A 3 -16.14 9.99 -4.39
CA ARG A 3 -16.22 9.33 -3.07
C ARG A 3 -15.85 7.84 -3.07
N ALA A 4 -16.15 7.12 -4.16
CA ALA A 4 -15.78 5.70 -4.27
C ALA A 4 -14.26 5.55 -4.46
N ILE A 5 -13.66 6.43 -5.27
CA ILE A 5 -12.22 6.47 -5.52
C ILE A 5 -11.47 6.84 -4.22
N ASP A 6 -11.98 7.81 -3.46
CA ASP A 6 -11.43 8.17 -2.16
C ASP A 6 -11.47 6.99 -1.17
N ALA A 7 -12.60 6.27 -1.11
CA ALA A 7 -12.73 5.08 -0.26
C ALA A 7 -11.73 3.98 -0.64
N PHE A 8 -11.54 3.73 -1.95
CA PHE A 8 -10.54 2.78 -2.44
C PHE A 8 -9.11 3.19 -2.10
N ALA A 9 -8.79 4.49 -2.21
CA ALA A 9 -7.47 5.00 -1.84
C ALA A 9 -7.19 4.82 -0.35
N VAL A 10 -8.17 5.13 0.51
CA VAL A 10 -8.06 4.88 1.96
C VAL A 10 -7.87 3.39 2.25
N LEU A 11 -8.61 2.52 1.58
CA LEU A 11 -8.49 1.07 1.76
C LEU A 11 -7.11 0.55 1.34
N LEU A 12 -6.57 1.04 0.21
CA LEU A 12 -5.21 0.73 -0.24
C LEU A 12 -4.14 1.26 0.71
N LEU A 13 -4.36 2.41 1.33
CA LEU A 13 -3.48 2.97 2.36
C LEU A 13 -3.44 2.07 3.60
N PHE A 14 -4.59 1.59 4.08
CA PHE A 14 -4.66 0.64 5.19
C PHE A 14 -4.00 -0.70 4.85
N ALA A 15 -4.21 -1.20 3.63
CA ALA A 15 -3.53 -2.39 3.13
C ALA A 15 -2.00 -2.21 3.11
N ALA A 16 -1.51 -1.04 2.68
CA ALA A 16 -0.09 -0.73 2.69
C ALA A 16 0.48 -0.67 4.12
N ALA A 17 -0.19 0.03 5.04
CA ALA A 17 0.25 0.15 6.42
C ALA A 17 0.33 -1.22 7.12
N THR A 18 -0.69 -2.07 6.93
CA THR A 18 -0.70 -3.43 7.49
C THR A 18 0.38 -4.31 6.89
N ALA A 19 0.57 -4.29 5.57
CA ALA A 19 1.62 -5.04 4.90
C ALA A 19 3.01 -4.63 5.39
N PHE A 20 3.28 -3.32 5.56
CA PHE A 20 4.54 -2.85 6.13
C PHE A 20 4.72 -3.29 7.58
N GLY A 21 3.67 -3.20 8.42
CA GLY A 21 3.72 -3.67 9.80
C GLY A 21 4.07 -5.15 9.92
N PHE A 22 3.41 -6.01 9.14
CA PHE A 22 3.70 -7.43 9.10
C PHE A 22 5.07 -7.74 8.46
N GLY A 23 5.50 -6.97 7.46
CA GLY A 23 6.79 -7.11 6.82
C GLY A 23 7.95 -6.82 7.78
N VAL A 24 7.86 -5.73 8.54
CA VAL A 24 8.83 -5.40 9.59
C VAL A 24 8.83 -6.46 10.69
N HIS A 25 7.66 -6.97 11.10
CA HIS A 25 7.58 -8.05 12.07
C HIS A 25 8.24 -9.34 11.56
N ALA A 26 8.01 -9.71 10.30
CA ALA A 26 8.63 -10.89 9.67
C ALA A 26 10.16 -10.75 9.59
N LEU A 27 10.66 -9.54 9.33
CA LEU A 27 12.09 -9.21 9.39
C LEU A 27 12.68 -9.54 10.77
N GLY A 28 11.94 -9.21 11.84
CA GLY A 28 12.32 -9.56 13.22
C GLY A 28 12.33 -11.07 13.52
N GLN A 29 11.57 -11.86 12.76
CA GLN A 29 11.50 -13.32 12.87
C GLN A 29 12.51 -14.05 11.97
N ARG A 30 13.39 -13.31 11.27
CA ARG A 30 14.31 -13.86 10.24
C ARG A 30 13.59 -14.54 9.07
N ASP A 31 12.32 -14.19 8.83
CA ASP A 31 11.55 -14.65 7.68
C ASP A 31 11.68 -13.62 6.54
N ASP A 32 12.87 -13.59 5.95
CA ASP A 32 13.29 -12.57 4.98
C ASP A 32 12.44 -12.59 3.71
N PHE A 33 12.04 -13.78 3.25
CA PHE A 33 11.23 -13.92 2.05
C PHE A 33 9.83 -13.31 2.25
N LYS A 34 9.17 -13.66 3.36
CA LYS A 34 7.86 -13.10 3.70
C LYS A 34 7.95 -11.60 3.93
N ALA A 35 9.01 -11.15 4.57
CA ALA A 35 9.22 -9.72 4.82
C ALA A 35 9.35 -8.95 3.50
N VAL A 36 10.23 -9.38 2.59
CA VAL A 36 10.40 -8.74 1.28
C VAL A 36 9.08 -8.76 0.49
N TYR A 37 8.35 -9.88 0.48
CA TYR A 37 7.05 -9.97 -0.17
C TYR A 37 6.04 -8.94 0.36
N LEU A 38 5.92 -8.83 1.68
CA LEU A 38 5.01 -7.89 2.33
C LEU A 38 5.42 -6.43 2.11
N LEU A 39 6.72 -6.13 2.12
CA LEU A 39 7.24 -4.80 1.81
C LEU A 39 6.95 -4.39 0.36
N VAL A 40 7.12 -5.31 -0.60
CA VAL A 40 6.82 -5.06 -2.02
C VAL A 40 5.33 -4.81 -2.22
N ILE A 41 4.46 -5.64 -1.63
CA ILE A 41 3.01 -5.43 -1.71
C ILE A 41 2.61 -4.11 -1.07
N GLY A 42 3.14 -3.79 0.11
CA GLY A 42 2.85 -2.52 0.77
C GLY A 42 3.24 -1.32 -0.09
N GLY A 43 4.41 -1.38 -0.73
CA GLY A 43 4.86 -0.35 -1.67
C GLY A 43 3.96 -0.20 -2.90
N LEU A 44 3.52 -1.31 -3.49
CA LEU A 44 2.61 -1.30 -4.63
C LEU A 44 1.22 -0.76 -4.27
N SER A 45 0.67 -1.16 -3.12
CA SER A 45 -0.60 -0.63 -2.62
C SER A 45 -0.52 0.86 -2.32
N LEU A 46 0.58 1.33 -1.72
CA LEU A 46 0.81 2.75 -1.48
C LEU A 46 0.89 3.54 -2.80
N ARG A 47 1.65 3.03 -3.77
CA ARG A 47 1.74 3.63 -5.10
C ARG A 47 0.36 3.73 -5.75
N ALA A 48 -0.40 2.65 -5.77
CA ALA A 48 -1.75 2.63 -6.35
C ALA A 48 -2.69 3.62 -5.64
N SER A 49 -2.63 3.71 -4.31
CA SER A 49 -3.35 4.72 -3.54
C SER A 49 -2.98 6.13 -4.00
N THR A 50 -1.69 6.43 -4.12
CA THR A 50 -1.23 7.77 -4.52
C THR A 50 -1.59 8.10 -5.98
N GLU A 51 -1.59 7.13 -6.89
CA GLU A 51 -2.00 7.35 -8.29
C GLU A 51 -3.50 7.62 -8.43
N LEU A 52 -4.33 7.01 -7.57
CA LEU A 52 -5.77 7.30 -7.52
C LEU A 52 -6.07 8.70 -6.98
N LEU A 53 -5.29 9.15 -6.00
CA LEU A 53 -5.40 10.49 -5.39
C LEU A 53 -4.76 11.59 -6.24
N ARG A 54 -3.78 11.25 -7.09
CA ARG A 54 -3.09 12.24 -7.92
C ARG A 54 -4.09 12.79 -8.94
N PRO A 55 -4.40 14.10 -8.91
CA PRO A 55 -5.22 14.69 -9.95
C PRO A 55 -4.48 14.48 -11.28
N ARG A 56 -5.10 13.75 -12.22
CA ARG A 56 -4.64 13.71 -13.60
C ARG A 56 -4.64 15.17 -14.06
N GLY A 57 -3.45 15.73 -14.30
CA GLY A 57 -3.31 17.08 -14.85
C GLY A 57 -4.25 17.24 -16.04
N GLY A 58 -4.90 18.39 -16.13
CA GLY A 58 -5.89 18.72 -17.15
C GLY A 58 -5.44 18.38 -18.57
N GLY A 59 -6.42 18.10 -19.41
CA GLY A 59 -6.27 17.67 -20.81
C GLY A 59 -5.51 18.63 -21.71
#